data_AF-A0A2N1TF52-F1
#
_entry.id   AF-A0A2N1TF52-F1
#
_cell.length_a   1.000
_cell.length_b   1.000
_cell.length_c   1.000
_cell.angle_alpha   90.00
_cell.angle_beta   90.00
_cell.angle_gamma   90.00
#
_symmetry.space_group_name_H-M   'P 1'
#
loop_
_entity.id
_entity.type
_entity.pdbx_description
1 polymer ?
#
loop_
_entity_poly.entity_id
_entity_poly.type
_entity_poly.pdbx_seq_one_letter_code
_entity_poly.pdbx_strand_id
1 'polypeptide(L)'
;MKKWIILLIPILLVQCSLYYKVFKKESTYYTGQEKTILSETTGALGFGYGFDPSVKLDYIFTHAYSEAALKENEKKLNGIMKKYEPAAAISFYEKMYQLEQVTLHKMNDYKEDEDWKQYTYIEKYLLPPLRQYLGLLEKSVLSISSDYGKVIDTRKQEIAEQVKKDLS
;
A
#
# COMPACT_ATOMS: atom_id res chain seq x y z
N MET A 1 -25.12 -10.05 -44.23
CA MET A 1 -25.35 -9.77 -42.78
C MET A 1 -24.21 -10.22 -41.84
N LYS A 2 -23.01 -10.60 -42.31
CA LYS A 2 -21.86 -10.98 -41.45
C LYS A 2 -20.82 -9.86 -41.21
N LYS A 3 -20.83 -8.78 -42.00
CA LYS A 3 -19.83 -7.69 -41.91
C LYS A 3 -20.12 -6.63 -40.84
N TRP A 4 -21.34 -6.57 -40.31
CA TRP A 4 -21.73 -5.59 -39.29
C TRP A 4 -21.45 -6.05 -37.85
N ILE A 5 -21.28 -7.35 -37.62
CA ILE A 5 -20.97 -7.92 -36.29
C ILE A 5 -19.52 -7.60 -35.86
N ILE A 6 -18.60 -7.48 -36.81
CA ILE A 6 -17.18 -7.17 -36.53
C ILE A 6 -17.00 -5.71 -36.08
N LEU A 7 -17.93 -4.81 -36.43
CA LEU A 7 -17.86 -3.39 -36.10
C LEU A 7 -18.44 -3.04 -34.71
N LEU A 8 -19.16 -3.97 -34.07
CA LEU A 8 -19.74 -3.79 -32.73
C LEU A 8 -18.80 -4.20 -31.59
N ILE A 9 -17.82 -5.06 -31.87
CA ILE A 9 -16.83 -5.55 -30.89
C ILE A 9 -15.93 -4.42 -30.34
N PRO A 10 -15.42 -3.46 -31.15
CA PRO A 10 -14.60 -2.36 -30.64
C PRO A 10 -15.39 -1.42 -29.71
N ILE A 11 -16.69 -1.22 -29.96
CA ILE A 11 -17.54 -0.30 -29.20
C ILE A 11 -17.81 -0.87 -27.79
N LEU A 12 -18.02 -2.19 -27.69
CA LEU A 12 -18.19 -2.89 -26.42
C LEU A 12 -16.90 -2.88 -25.56
N LEU A 13 -15.72 -2.99 -26.19
CA LEU A 13 -14.43 -2.94 -25.49
C LEU A 13 -14.09 -1.52 -24.97
N VAL A 14 -14.45 -0.48 -25.73
CA VAL A 14 -14.25 0.92 -25.31
C VAL A 14 -15.13 1.28 -24.11
N GLN A 15 -16.36 0.75 -24.05
CA GLN A 15 -17.26 0.96 -22.92
C GLN A 15 -16.72 0.36 -21.61
N CYS A 16 -16.08 -0.82 -21.63
CA CYS A 16 -15.44 -1.37 -20.44
C CYS A 16 -14.30 -0.48 -19.92
N SER A 17 -13.49 0.08 -20.82
CA SER A 17 -12.37 0.95 -20.43
C SER A 17 -12.81 2.31 -19.87
N LEU A 18 -13.85 2.91 -20.45
CA LEU A 18 -14.42 4.19 -20.01
C LEU A 18 -15.23 4.03 -18.73
N TYR A 19 -16.00 2.96 -18.59
CA TYR A 19 -16.70 2.63 -17.34
C TYR A 19 -15.69 2.45 -16.19
N TYR A 20 -14.62 1.68 -16.43
CA TYR A 20 -13.55 1.52 -15.45
C TYR A 20 -12.90 2.86 -15.09
N LYS A 21 -12.66 3.75 -16.06
CA LYS A 21 -12.02 5.04 -15.81
C LYS A 21 -12.93 6.07 -15.10
N VAL A 22 -14.25 6.01 -15.33
CA VAL A 22 -15.22 6.97 -14.77
C VAL A 22 -15.76 6.52 -13.40
N PHE A 23 -15.90 5.21 -13.17
CA PHE A 23 -16.50 4.68 -11.94
C PHE A 23 -15.48 4.05 -10.97
N LYS A 24 -14.20 3.97 -11.33
CA LYS A 24 -13.16 3.55 -10.39
C LYS A 24 -13.03 4.60 -9.28
N LYS A 25 -13.35 4.18 -8.07
CA LYS A 25 -12.98 4.92 -6.87
C LYS A 25 -11.45 4.86 -6.76
N GLU A 26 -10.81 6.01 -6.87
CA GLU A 26 -9.36 6.14 -6.63
C GLU A 26 -9.12 6.51 -5.17
N SER A 27 -7.98 6.09 -4.64
CA SER A 27 -7.57 6.50 -3.31
C SER A 27 -7.10 7.96 -3.28
N THR A 28 -7.53 8.68 -2.24
CA THR A 28 -7.06 10.03 -1.89
C THR A 28 -6.09 10.01 -0.71
N TYR A 29 -5.56 8.83 -0.35
CA TYR A 29 -4.81 8.64 0.91
C TYR A 29 -3.44 9.31 0.94
N TYR A 30 -2.78 9.46 -0.22
CA TYR A 30 -1.44 10.05 -0.34
C TYR A 30 -1.44 11.37 -1.11
N THR A 31 -0.65 12.33 -0.62
CA THR A 31 -0.32 13.60 -1.27
C THR A 31 0.64 13.41 -2.46
N GLY A 32 0.91 14.47 -3.22
CA GLY A 32 1.79 14.39 -4.40
C GLY A 32 3.20 13.91 -4.09
N GLN A 33 3.83 14.40 -3.01
CA GLN A 33 5.17 13.98 -2.62
C GLN A 33 5.19 12.53 -2.10
N GLU A 34 4.19 12.15 -1.29
CA GLU A 34 4.07 10.78 -0.78
C GLU A 34 3.83 9.77 -1.90
N LYS A 35 3.06 10.14 -2.94
CA LYS A 35 2.88 9.29 -4.14
C LYS A 35 4.20 9.05 -4.87
N THR A 36 5.08 10.05 -4.93
CA THR A 36 6.42 9.89 -5.51
C THR A 36 7.26 8.92 -4.68
N ILE A 37 7.31 9.11 -3.36
CA ILE A 37 8.06 8.21 -2.46
C ILE A 37 7.51 6.78 -2.58
N LEU A 38 6.19 6.62 -2.54
CA LEU A 38 5.51 5.33 -2.71
C LEU A 38 5.88 4.66 -4.03
N SER A 39 5.81 5.38 -5.15
CA SER A 39 6.15 4.84 -6.47
C SER A 39 7.63 4.45 -6.58
N GLU A 40 8.56 5.28 -6.09
CA GLU A 40 9.99 4.99 -6.16
C GLU A 40 10.35 3.77 -5.29
N THR A 41 9.84 3.73 -4.06
CA THR A 41 10.17 2.67 -3.09
C THR A 41 9.53 1.34 -3.44
N THR A 42 8.26 1.31 -3.87
CA THR A 42 7.61 0.07 -4.34
C THR A 42 8.30 -0.47 -5.59
N GLY A 43 8.59 0.39 -6.56
CA GLY A 43 9.32 0.01 -7.78
C GLY A 43 10.71 -0.55 -7.49
N ALA A 44 11.45 0.05 -6.55
CA ALA A 44 12.78 -0.42 -6.16
C ALA A 44 12.75 -1.78 -5.43
N LEU A 45 11.68 -2.05 -4.69
CA LEU A 45 11.54 -3.28 -3.91
C LEU A 45 10.85 -4.41 -4.67
N GLY A 46 10.33 -4.16 -5.88
CA GLY A 46 9.53 -5.14 -6.61
C GLY A 46 8.12 -5.33 -6.03
N PHE A 47 7.59 -4.30 -5.39
CA PHE A 47 6.21 -4.23 -4.94
C PHE A 47 5.40 -3.33 -5.88
N GLY A 48 4.09 -3.48 -5.81
CA GLY A 48 3.13 -2.55 -6.39
C GLY A 48 2.17 -2.03 -5.32
N TYR A 49 1.41 -1.02 -5.71
CA TYR A 49 0.40 -0.39 -4.87
C TYR A 49 -0.93 -0.30 -5.61
N GLY A 50 -2.03 -0.50 -4.89
CA GLY A 50 -3.37 -0.45 -5.45
C GLY A 50 -4.43 -0.05 -4.44
N PHE A 51 -5.66 0.08 -4.92
CA PHE A 51 -6.85 0.31 -4.11
C PHE A 51 -7.91 -0.74 -4.47
N ASP A 52 -8.42 -1.45 -3.48
CA ASP A 52 -9.49 -2.43 -3.65
C ASP A 52 -10.83 -1.81 -3.24
N PRO A 53 -11.73 -1.53 -4.19
CA PRO A 53 -13.02 -0.91 -3.89
C PRO A 53 -13.98 -1.83 -3.11
N SER A 54 -13.72 -3.14 -3.09
CA SER A 54 -14.57 -4.15 -2.44
C SER A 54 -14.44 -4.08 -0.92
N VAL A 55 -13.21 -3.89 -0.44
CA VAL A 55 -12.88 -3.70 0.99
C VAL A 55 -12.59 -2.24 1.33
N LYS A 56 -12.55 -1.36 0.33
CA LYS A 56 -12.22 0.07 0.41
C LYS A 56 -10.85 0.32 1.08
N LEU A 57 -9.88 -0.50 0.74
CA LEU A 57 -8.52 -0.42 1.30
C LEU A 57 -7.49 -0.15 0.21
N ASP A 58 -6.56 0.72 0.54
CA ASP A 58 -5.27 0.79 -0.11
C ASP A 58 -4.44 -0.44 0.28
N TYR A 59 -3.67 -0.97 -0.65
CA TYR A 59 -2.89 -2.18 -0.41
C TYR A 59 -1.57 -2.18 -1.18
N ILE A 60 -0.61 -2.90 -0.61
CA ILE A 60 0.67 -3.23 -1.22
C ILE A 60 0.61 -4.68 -1.70
N PHE A 61 1.16 -4.97 -2.87
CA PHE A 61 1.27 -6.33 -3.40
C PHE A 61 2.69 -6.60 -3.89
N THR A 62 3.12 -7.86 -3.90
CA THR A 62 4.44 -8.24 -4.38
C THR A 62 4.38 -8.65 -5.85
N HIS A 63 5.40 -8.27 -6.61
CA HIS A 63 5.77 -8.98 -7.82
C HIS A 63 6.68 -10.15 -7.45
N ALA A 64 6.66 -11.25 -8.19
CA ALA A 64 7.54 -12.38 -7.92
C ALA A 64 9.01 -11.93 -8.03
N TYR A 65 9.80 -12.10 -6.96
CA TYR A 65 11.24 -11.83 -6.95
C TYR A 65 11.99 -12.91 -6.17
N SER A 66 13.30 -13.03 -6.43
CA SER A 66 14.19 -13.96 -5.74
C SER A 66 14.79 -13.34 -4.47
N GLU A 67 15.23 -14.17 -3.52
CA GLU A 67 15.91 -13.68 -2.29
C GLU A 67 17.20 -12.90 -2.59
N ALA A 68 17.92 -13.24 -3.66
CA ALA A 68 19.08 -12.48 -4.10
C ALA A 68 18.70 -11.04 -4.52
N ALA A 69 17.52 -10.88 -5.14
CA ALA A 69 17.00 -9.56 -5.50
C ALA A 69 16.67 -8.72 -4.26
N LEU A 70 16.22 -9.33 -3.15
CA LEU A 70 15.89 -8.58 -1.92
C LEU A 70 17.07 -7.76 -1.37
N LYS A 71 18.27 -8.33 -1.28
CA LYS A 71 19.45 -7.60 -0.76
C LYS A 71 19.85 -6.43 -1.65
N GLU A 72 19.81 -6.61 -2.97
CA GLU A 72 20.08 -5.54 -3.91
C GLU A 72 19.01 -4.44 -3.83
N ASN A 73 17.75 -4.85 -3.68
CA ASN A 73 16.61 -3.97 -3.55
C ASN A 73 16.64 -3.16 -2.26
N GLU A 74 17.08 -3.74 -1.13
CA GLU A 74 17.30 -3.00 0.12
C GLU A 74 18.34 -1.87 -0.06
N LYS A 75 19.42 -2.12 -0.81
CA LYS A 75 20.42 -1.08 -1.12
C LYS A 75 19.83 0.04 -1.98
N LYS A 76 19.02 -0.31 -2.99
CA LYS A 76 18.30 0.66 -3.83
C LYS A 76 17.31 1.48 -3.02
N LEU A 77 16.55 0.84 -2.14
CA LEU A 77 15.63 1.50 -1.22
C LEU A 77 16.35 2.54 -0.36
N ASN A 78 17.45 2.16 0.29
CA ASN A 78 18.24 3.09 1.10
C ASN A 78 18.77 4.26 0.28
N GLY A 79 19.17 4.03 -0.97
CA GLY A 79 19.57 5.09 -1.89
C GLY A 79 18.44 6.07 -2.22
N ILE A 80 17.21 5.57 -2.39
CA ILE A 80 16.02 6.39 -2.63
C ILE A 80 15.64 7.19 -1.40
N MET A 81 15.54 6.53 -0.24
CA MET A 81 15.10 7.16 0.99
C MET A 81 16.05 8.28 1.43
N LYS A 82 17.35 8.15 1.16
CA LYS A 82 18.37 9.20 1.40
C LYS A 82 18.23 10.46 0.54
N LYS A 83 17.45 10.43 -0.54
CA LYS A 83 17.17 11.62 -1.36
C LYS A 83 16.20 12.59 -0.68
N TYR A 84 15.44 12.10 0.31
CA TYR A 84 14.43 12.87 1.01
C TYR A 84 14.96 13.32 2.37
N GLU A 85 14.45 14.47 2.83
CA GLU A 85 14.69 14.94 4.19
C GLU A 85 14.27 13.89 5.23
N PRO A 86 15.02 13.68 6.32
CA PRO A 86 14.69 12.67 7.33
C PRO A 86 13.25 12.74 7.84
N ALA A 87 12.72 13.95 8.04
CA ALA A 87 11.35 14.15 8.47
C ALA A 87 10.31 13.65 7.45
N ALA A 88 10.56 13.82 6.14
CA ALA A 88 9.69 13.33 5.09
C ALA A 88 9.73 11.80 4.99
N ALA A 89 10.92 11.20 5.11
CA ALA A 89 11.09 9.75 5.16
C ALA A 89 10.37 9.12 6.35
N ILE A 90 10.51 9.72 7.53
CA ILE A 90 9.80 9.30 8.76
C ILE A 90 8.29 9.43 8.57
N SER A 91 7.81 10.59 8.11
CA SER A 91 6.38 10.83 7.91
C SER A 91 5.77 9.86 6.91
N PHE A 92 6.48 9.53 5.83
CA PHE A 92 6.03 8.54 4.86
C PHE A 92 5.93 7.14 5.49
N TYR A 93 6.94 6.72 6.25
CA TYR A 93 6.91 5.46 6.97
C TYR A 93 5.76 5.38 7.97
N GLU A 94 5.55 6.43 8.77
CA GLU A 94 4.42 6.52 9.71
C GLU A 94 3.07 6.44 8.98
N LYS A 95 2.97 7.05 7.79
CA LYS A 95 1.78 6.96 6.94
C LYS A 95 1.52 5.54 6.43
N MET A 96 2.57 4.80 6.05
CA MET A 96 2.44 3.38 5.70
C MET A 96 2.05 2.53 6.90
N TYR A 97 2.56 2.84 8.10
CA TYR A 97 2.19 2.13 9.32
C TYR A 97 0.73 2.40 9.69
N GLN A 98 0.27 3.64 9.52
CA GLN A 98 -1.14 4.00 9.65
C GLN A 98 -2.02 3.15 8.73
N LEU A 99 -1.59 2.89 7.49
CA LEU A 99 -2.31 2.01 6.55
C LEU A 99 -2.42 0.57 7.09
N GLU A 100 -1.38 0.03 7.71
CA GLU A 100 -1.46 -1.30 8.36
C GLU A 100 -2.51 -1.30 9.47
N GLN A 101 -2.54 -0.28 10.32
CA GLN A 101 -3.50 -0.19 11.42
C GLN A 101 -4.94 -0.09 10.91
N VAL A 102 -5.18 0.70 9.85
CA VAL A 102 -6.49 0.79 9.18
C VAL A 102 -6.89 -0.57 8.59
N THR A 103 -5.94 -1.27 7.97
CA THR A 103 -6.15 -2.60 7.39
C THR A 103 -6.50 -3.63 8.47
N LEU A 104 -5.82 -3.59 9.61
CA LEU A 104 -6.09 -4.46 10.76
C LEU A 104 -7.44 -4.18 11.39
N HIS A 105 -7.79 -2.91 11.59
CA HIS A 105 -9.11 -2.53 12.08
C HIS A 105 -10.19 -3.08 11.14
N LYS A 106 -10.06 -2.83 9.83
CA LYS A 106 -11.02 -3.31 8.84
C LYS A 106 -11.14 -4.83 8.78
N MET A 107 -10.03 -5.54 8.93
CA MET A 107 -10.02 -7.00 9.04
C MET A 107 -10.79 -7.48 10.28
N ASN A 108 -10.61 -6.82 11.42
CA ASN A 108 -11.32 -7.17 12.65
C ASN A 108 -12.81 -6.88 12.55
N ASP A 109 -13.23 -5.78 11.91
CA ASP A 109 -14.66 -5.54 11.63
C ASP A 109 -15.28 -6.72 10.86
N TYR A 110 -14.63 -7.16 9.78
CA TYR A 110 -15.11 -8.31 9.01
C TYR A 110 -15.10 -9.62 9.81
N LYS A 111 -14.22 -9.75 10.79
CA LYS A 111 -14.19 -10.90 11.70
C LYS A 111 -15.38 -10.87 12.67
N GLU A 112 -15.67 -9.70 13.23
CA GLU A 112 -16.79 -9.49 14.17
C GLU A 112 -18.13 -9.63 13.46
N ASP A 113 -18.23 -9.18 12.21
CA ASP A 113 -19.39 -9.34 11.33
C ASP A 113 -19.53 -10.74 10.72
N GLU A 114 -18.63 -11.68 11.05
CA GLU A 114 -18.55 -13.04 10.50
C GLU A 114 -18.43 -13.11 8.96
N ASP A 115 -17.97 -12.04 8.30
CA ASP A 115 -17.60 -12.04 6.88
C ASP A 115 -16.22 -12.69 6.71
N TRP A 116 -16.20 -14.03 6.85
CA TRP A 116 -14.99 -14.84 6.76
C TRP A 116 -14.27 -14.69 5.42
N LYS A 117 -15.00 -14.38 4.34
CA LYS A 117 -14.41 -14.19 3.02
C LYS A 117 -13.52 -12.96 3.01
N GLN A 118 -14.01 -11.81 3.47
CA GLN A 118 -13.22 -10.57 3.50
C GLN A 118 -12.16 -10.59 4.59
N TYR A 119 -12.46 -11.15 5.76
CA TYR A 119 -11.47 -11.41 6.81
C TYR A 119 -10.26 -12.19 6.27
N THR A 120 -10.53 -13.35 5.65
CA THR A 120 -9.47 -14.22 5.12
C THR A 120 -8.72 -13.54 3.98
N TYR A 121 -9.44 -12.80 3.13
CA TYR A 121 -8.81 -12.07 2.04
C TYR A 121 -7.78 -11.05 2.55
N ILE A 122 -8.16 -10.23 3.53
CA ILE A 122 -7.24 -9.25 4.13
C ILE A 122 -6.10 -9.95 4.87
N GLU A 123 -6.41 -10.93 5.71
CA GLU A 123 -5.44 -11.65 6.55
C GLU A 123 -4.37 -12.37 5.70
N LYS A 124 -4.78 -13.04 4.62
CA LYS A 124 -3.91 -13.89 3.81
C LYS A 124 -3.24 -13.18 2.64
N TYR A 125 -3.87 -12.13 2.09
CA TYR A 125 -3.40 -11.55 0.82
C TYR A 125 -3.02 -10.07 0.91
N LEU A 126 -3.67 -9.27 1.77
CA LEU A 126 -3.38 -7.83 1.84
C LEU A 126 -2.35 -7.50 2.94
N LEU A 127 -2.50 -8.06 4.14
CA LEU A 127 -1.61 -7.79 5.27
C LEU A 127 -0.18 -8.31 5.08
N PRO A 128 0.06 -9.54 4.59
CA PRO A 128 1.43 -10.06 4.48
C PRO A 128 2.38 -9.21 3.61
N PRO A 129 2.03 -8.82 2.37
CA PRO A 129 2.91 -7.98 1.57
C PRO A 129 3.07 -6.56 2.15
N LEU A 130 2.03 -5.99 2.76
CA LEU A 130 2.12 -4.70 3.43
C LEU A 130 3.13 -4.73 4.60
N ARG A 131 3.07 -5.76 5.45
CA ARG A 131 4.01 -5.96 6.56
C ARG A 131 5.43 -6.15 6.10
N GLN A 132 5.62 -6.93 5.04
CA GLN A 132 6.94 -7.15 4.48
C GLN A 132 7.54 -5.82 3.97
N TYR A 133 6.77 -5.05 3.21
CA TYR A 133 7.17 -3.74 2.71
C TYR A 133 7.46 -2.76 3.86
N LEU A 134 6.62 -2.72 4.89
CA LEU A 134 6.83 -1.90 6.10
C LEU A 134 8.12 -2.24 6.82
N GLY A 135 8.43 -3.52 7.00
CA GLY A 135 9.68 -3.95 7.64
C GLY A 135 10.93 -3.49 6.86
N LEU A 136 10.85 -3.43 5.53
CA LEU A 136 11.92 -2.90 4.69
C LEU A 136 12.05 -1.38 4.81
N LEU A 137 10.92 -0.66 4.81
CA LEU A 137 10.89 0.79 5.03
C LEU A 137 11.43 1.19 6.40
N GLU A 138 11.05 0.47 7.45
CA GLU A 138 11.49 0.73 8.82
C GLU A 138 13.02 0.67 8.91
N LYS A 139 13.62 -0.42 8.42
CA LYS A 139 15.09 -0.57 8.36
C LYS A 139 15.74 0.61 7.63
N SER A 140 15.12 1.06 6.54
CA SER A 140 15.65 2.18 5.74
C SER A 140 15.59 3.51 6.49
N VAL A 141 14.45 3.81 7.13
CA VAL A 141 14.28 5.03 7.93
C VAL A 141 15.23 5.07 9.13
N LEU A 142 15.41 3.95 9.81
CA LEU A 142 16.37 3.84 10.92
C LEU A 142 17.82 4.04 10.47
N SER A 143 18.14 3.76 9.20
CA SER A 143 19.46 4.04 8.62
C SER A 143 19.69 5.54 8.33
N ILE A 144 18.63 6.32 8.22
CA ILE A 144 18.66 7.76 7.92
C ILE A 144 18.59 8.59 9.20
N SER A 145 17.76 8.16 10.15
CA SER A 145 17.61 8.82 11.45
C SER A 145 17.70 7.80 12.57
N SER A 146 18.88 7.69 13.17
CA SER A 146 19.10 6.86 14.36
C SER A 146 18.30 7.35 15.57
N ASP A 147 18.06 8.66 15.66
CA ASP A 147 17.29 9.25 16.75
C ASP A 147 15.81 8.84 16.69
N TYR A 148 15.26 8.65 15.50
CA TYR A 148 13.90 8.14 15.35
C TYR A 148 13.75 6.74 15.98
N GLY A 149 14.79 5.91 15.94
CA GLY A 149 14.79 4.60 16.59
C GLY A 149 14.56 4.64 18.10
N LYS A 150 14.78 5.78 18.77
CA LYS A 150 14.50 5.95 20.20
C LYS A 150 13.01 6.16 20.51
N VAL A 151 12.23 6.59 19.50
CA VAL A 151 10.81 6.98 19.67
C VAL A 151 9.85 6.18 18.80
N ILE A 152 10.35 5.35 17.88
CA ILE A 152 9.54 4.65 16.88
C ILE A 152 8.43 3.79 17.51
N ASP A 153 8.71 3.09 18.60
CA ASP A 153 7.71 2.25 19.27
C ASP A 153 6.59 3.10 19.90
N THR A 154 6.95 4.22 20.53
CA THR A 154 5.96 5.17 21.06
C THR A 154 5.11 5.74 19.93
N ARG A 155 5.72 6.14 18.81
CA ARG A 155 5.01 6.66 17.64
C ARG A 155 4.06 5.63 17.03
N LYS A 156 4.48 4.36 16.93
CA LYS A 156 3.60 3.26 16.48
C LYS A 156 2.38 3.10 17.39
N GLN A 157 2.56 3.16 18.71
CA GLN A 157 1.45 3.09 19.67
C GLN A 157 0.51 4.28 19.50
N GLU A 158 1.04 5.50 19.42
CA GLU A 158 0.25 6.73 19.19
C GLU A 158 -0.57 6.64 17.89
N ILE A 159 0.02 6.15 16.80
CA ILE A 159 -0.67 5.98 15.52
C ILE A 159 -1.78 4.92 15.64
N ALA A 160 -1.52 3.78 16.31
CA ALA A 160 -2.51 2.74 16.49
C ALA A 160 -3.72 3.22 17.30
N GLU A 161 -3.48 3.94 18.40
CA GLU A 161 -4.55 4.52 19.22
C GLU A 161 -5.32 5.61 18.45
N GLN A 162 -4.62 6.44 17.68
CA GLN A 162 -5.26 7.46 16.85
C GLN A 162 -6.18 6.82 15.79
N VAL A 163 -5.72 5.79 15.09
CA VAL A 163 -6.54 5.06 14.11
C VAL A 163 -7.74 4.41 14.77
N LYS A 164 -7.56 3.78 15.94
CA LYS A 164 -8.68 3.21 16.70
C LYS A 164 -9.72 4.27 17.04
N LYS A 165 -9.28 5.45 17.51
CA LYS A 165 -10.16 6.56 17.85
C LYS A 165 -10.90 7.13 16.63
N ASP A 166 -10.23 7.23 15.48
CA ASP A 166 -10.82 7.81 14.26
C ASP A 166 -11.84 6.89 13.57
N LEU A 167 -11.76 5.58 13.84
CA LEU A 167 -12.61 4.55 13.23
C LEU A 167 -13.66 3.95 14.19
N SER A 168 -13.60 4.27 15.49
CA SER A 168 -14.64 3.93 16.48
C SER A 168 -15.79 4.93 16.44
#